data_AF-A0A5V8WRM8-F1
#
_entry.id   AF-A0A5V8WRM8-F1
#
_cell.length_a   1.000
_cell.length_b   1.000
_cell.length_c   1.000
_cell.angle_alpha   90.00
_cell.angle_beta   90.00
_cell.angle_gamma   90.00
#
_symmetry.space_group_name_H-M   'P 1'
#
loop_
_entity.id
_entity.type
_entity.pdbx_description
1 polymer ?
#
loop_
_entity_poly.entity_id
_entity_poly.type
_entity_poly.pdbx_seq_one_letter_code
_entity_poly.pdbx_strand_id
1 'polypeptide(L)'
;MTIKIHTVKIAPKYLDAVVAGQKKAELRKNDRGYKTGDVLSLCEWKHGKYTGREWAAVITHVLPVNEIIADTENWAVLSIRSLSPLEVLEYIISNGVTEALAGGGQYGR
;
A
#
# COMPACT_ATOMS: atom_id res chain seq x y z
N MET A 1 7.22 -12.78 4.26
CA MET A 1 6.95 -11.56 5.04
C MET A 1 5.50 -11.23 4.79
N THR A 2 4.60 -11.57 5.72
CA THR A 2 3.16 -11.47 5.51
C THR A 2 2.73 -10.12 4.92
N ILE A 3 2.09 -10.14 3.74
CA ILE A 3 1.54 -8.93 3.11
C ILE A 3 0.52 -8.30 4.07
N LYS A 4 0.76 -7.04 4.44
CA LYS A 4 -0.17 -6.28 5.28
C LYS A 4 -1.04 -5.37 4.42
N ILE A 5 -2.33 -5.35 4.74
CA ILE A 5 -3.28 -4.42 4.12
C ILE A 5 -3.49 -3.23 5.07
N HIS A 6 -3.27 -2.02 4.57
CA HIS A 6 -3.47 -0.78 5.31
C HIS A 6 -4.66 -0.01 4.73
N THR A 7 -5.75 0.08 5.50
CA THR A 7 -6.91 0.89 5.13
C THR A 7 -6.63 2.37 5.38
N VAL A 8 -6.71 3.18 4.33
CA VAL A 8 -6.34 4.60 4.36
C VAL A 8 -7.39 5.46 3.65
N LYS A 9 -7.65 6.65 4.20
CA LYS A 9 -8.59 7.61 3.59
C LYS A 9 -7.94 8.32 2.40
N ILE A 10 -8.73 8.60 1.38
CA ILE A 10 -8.36 9.42 0.22
C ILE A 10 -9.57 10.25 -0.24
N ALA A 11 -9.35 11.47 -0.73
CA ALA A 11 -10.43 12.29 -1.28
C ALA A 11 -10.77 11.85 -2.72
N PRO A 12 -12.02 12.06 -3.20
CA PRO A 12 -12.48 11.58 -4.51
C PRO A 12 -11.54 11.94 -5.66
N LYS A 13 -11.12 13.22 -5.76
CA LYS A 13 -10.20 13.70 -6.80
C LYS A 13 -8.88 12.91 -6.86
N TYR A 14 -8.34 12.54 -5.70
CA TYR A 14 -7.08 11.80 -5.65
C TYR A 14 -7.28 10.32 -5.92
N LEU A 15 -8.42 9.75 -5.51
CA LEU A 15 -8.77 8.37 -5.85
C LEU A 15 -8.94 8.22 -7.36
N ASP A 16 -9.64 9.14 -8.02
CA ASP A 16 -9.79 9.15 -9.48
C ASP A 16 -8.43 9.20 -10.18
N ALA A 17 -7.49 10.00 -9.69
CA ALA A 17 -6.13 10.05 -10.24
C ALA A 17 -5.35 8.74 -10.04
N VAL A 18 -5.58 8.00 -8.95
CA VAL A 18 -4.99 6.66 -8.74
C VAL A 18 -5.60 5.63 -9.68
N VAL A 19 -6.93 5.63 -9.81
CA VAL A 19 -7.67 4.73 -10.71
C VAL A 19 -7.24 4.98 -12.16
N ALA A 20 -7.06 6.24 -12.57
CA ALA A 20 -6.57 6.61 -13.89
C ALA A 20 -5.06 6.38 -14.11
N GLY A 21 -4.33 5.87 -13.10
CA GLY A 21 -2.89 5.62 -13.19
C GLY A 21 -2.00 6.87 -13.24
N GLN A 22 -2.57 8.05 -13.02
CA GLN A 22 -1.87 9.34 -13.05
C GLN A 22 -1.10 9.58 -11.74
N LYS A 23 -1.71 9.23 -10.60
CA LYS A 23 -1.12 9.38 -9.28
C LYS A 23 -0.43 8.08 -8.86
N LYS A 24 0.90 8.14 -8.81
CA LYS A 24 1.79 6.99 -8.52
C LYS A 24 2.50 7.06 -7.18
N ALA A 25 2.14 8.03 -6.33
CA ALA A 25 2.72 8.16 -5.01
C ALA A 25 1.72 8.69 -3.97
N GLU A 26 1.89 8.29 -2.73
CA GLU A 26 1.16 8.73 -1.54
C GLU A 26 2.14 9.34 -0.53
N LEU A 27 1.83 10.52 0.02
CA LEU A 27 2.55 11.08 1.16
C LEU A 27 1.78 10.74 2.44
N ARG A 28 2.43 10.05 3.39
CA ARG A 28 1.80 9.58 4.62
C ARG A 28 2.73 9.73 5.81
N LYS A 29 2.18 10.00 6.99
CA LYS A 29 2.89 9.76 8.25
C LYS A 29 3.15 8.27 8.36
N ASN A 30 4.39 7.85 8.63
CA ASN A 30 4.77 6.44 8.71
C ASN A 30 4.52 5.87 10.11
N ASP A 31 3.30 6.06 10.61
CA ASP A 31 2.81 5.56 11.90
C ASP A 31 2.36 4.09 11.87
N ARG A 32 2.39 3.46 10.69
CA ARG A 32 1.96 2.07 10.45
C ARG A 32 3.09 1.12 10.11
N GLY A 33 4.30 1.64 9.95
CA GLY A 33 5.47 0.90 9.50
C GLY A 33 5.26 0.32 8.10
N TYR A 34 4.93 1.18 7.12
CA TYR A 34 4.70 0.76 5.73
C TYR A 34 5.94 0.07 5.16
N LYS A 35 5.74 -1.02 4.41
CA LYS A 35 6.81 -1.77 3.75
C LYS A 35 6.51 -1.96 2.27
N THR A 36 7.57 -2.12 1.48
CA THR A 36 7.45 -2.59 0.10
C THR A 36 6.74 -3.94 0.08
N GLY A 37 5.77 -4.09 -0.82
CA GLY A 37 4.93 -5.28 -0.95
C GLY A 37 3.61 -5.21 -0.19
N ASP A 38 3.46 -4.29 0.78
CA ASP A 38 2.19 -4.04 1.45
C ASP A 38 1.15 -3.48 0.47
N VAL A 39 -0.13 -3.66 0.82
CA VAL A 39 -1.26 -3.16 0.04
C VAL A 39 -1.93 -2.01 0.78
N LEU A 40 -2.20 -0.91 0.09
CA LEU A 40 -3.08 0.15 0.55
C LEU A 40 -4.49 -0.12 0.04
N SER A 41 -5.46 -0.18 0.95
CA SER A 41 -6.88 -0.06 0.64
C SER A 41 -7.26 1.42 0.74
N LEU A 42 -7.37 2.09 -0.40
CA LEU A 42 -7.67 3.51 -0.55
C LEU A 42 -9.18 3.72 -0.51
N CYS A 43 -9.71 4.05 0.66
CA CYS A 43 -11.13 4.31 0.87
C CYS A 43 -11.46 5.77 0.55
N GLU A 44 -12.46 6.01 -0.30
CA GLU A 44 -12.93 7.35 -0.66
C GLU A 44 -13.73 8.00 0.47
N TRP A 45 -13.29 9.18 0.92
CA TRP A 45 -13.98 9.97 1.93
C TRP A 45 -14.36 11.35 1.39
N LYS A 46 -15.64 11.71 1.49
CA LYS A 46 -16.19 13.00 1.07
C LYS A 46 -17.02 13.60 2.21
N HIS A 47 -16.75 14.86 2.56
CA HIS A 47 -17.43 15.58 3.65
C HIS A 47 -17.50 14.79 4.97
N GLY A 48 -16.39 14.14 5.34
CA GLY A 48 -16.30 13.37 6.59
C GLY A 48 -17.00 12.00 6.57
N LYS A 49 -17.57 11.57 5.44
CA LYS A 49 -18.22 10.27 5.30
C LYS A 49 -17.49 9.38 4.29
N TYR A 50 -17.42 8.10 4.59
CA TYR A 50 -17.01 7.08 3.63
C TYR A 50 -18.09 6.94 2.56
N THR A 51 -17.70 6.92 1.28
CA THR A 51 -18.68 6.87 0.17
C THR A 51 -19.03 5.44 -0.25
N GLY A 52 -18.31 4.43 0.26
CA GLY A 52 -18.41 3.04 -0.17
C GLY A 52 -17.47 2.68 -1.33
N ARG A 53 -16.81 3.67 -1.95
CA ARG A 53 -15.84 3.43 -3.01
C ARG A 53 -14.45 3.21 -2.43
N GLU A 54 -13.79 2.15 -2.89
CA GLU A 54 -12.41 1.83 -2.56
C GLU A 54 -11.62 1.41 -3.78
N TRP A 55 -10.31 1.55 -3.70
CA TRP A 55 -9.37 1.03 -4.69
C TRP A 55 -8.11 0.56 -4.02
N ALA A 56 -7.42 -0.40 -4.61
CA ALA A 56 -6.24 -0.97 -4.01
C ALA A 56 -4.97 -0.58 -4.77
N ALA A 57 -3.88 -0.43 -4.03
CA ALA A 57 -2.58 -0.14 -4.61
C ALA A 57 -1.48 -0.83 -3.80
N VAL A 58 -0.52 -1.45 -4.48
CA VAL A 58 0.65 -2.04 -3.81
C VAL A 58 1.75 -1.00 -3.64
N ILE A 59 2.41 -1.01 -2.48
CA ILE A 59 3.59 -0.19 -2.21
C ILE A 59 4.79 -0.82 -2.92
N THR A 60 5.36 -0.12 -3.89
CA THR A 60 6.54 -0.58 -4.63
C THR A 60 7.84 -0.02 -4.08
N HIS A 61 7.78 1.08 -3.33
CA HIS A 61 8.93 1.70 -2.67
C HIS A 61 8.48 2.60 -1.51
N VAL A 62 9.29 2.68 -0.46
CA VAL A 62 9.08 3.59 0.67
C VAL A 62 10.30 4.49 0.77
N LEU A 63 10.11 5.80 0.63
CA LEU A 63 11.14 6.81 0.85
C LEU A 63 10.83 7.56 2.15
N PRO A 64 11.61 7.37 3.23
CA PRO A 64 11.50 8.17 4.44
C PRO A 64 11.90 9.62 4.14
N VAL A 65 11.03 10.58 4.47
CA VAL A 65 11.25 12.00 4.13
C VAL A 65 12.38 12.60 4.96
N ASN A 66 12.56 12.12 6.19
CA ASN A 66 13.60 12.55 7.12
C ASN A 66 15.03 12.19 6.67
N GLU A 67 15.20 11.28 5.72
CA GLU A 67 16.51 10.99 5.10
C GLU A 67 16.92 12.06 4.08
N ILE A 68 15.96 12.85 3.59
CA ILE A 68 16.17 13.85 2.53
C ILE A 68 16.04 15.28 3.08
N ILE A 69 15.08 15.51 3.97
CA ILE A 69 14.80 16.81 4.57
C ILE A 69 14.93 16.67 6.08
N ALA A 70 15.95 17.33 6.64
CA ALA A 70 16.17 17.38 8.08
C ALA A 70 14.97 17.99 8.83
N ASP A 71 14.83 17.63 10.11
CA ASP A 71 13.81 18.14 11.03
C ASP A 71 12.35 17.94 10.57
N THR A 72 12.11 16.95 9.70
CA THR A 72 10.75 16.53 9.36
C THR A 72 10.26 15.45 10.31
N GLU A 73 8.96 15.48 10.64
CA GLU A 73 8.33 14.37 11.34
C GLU A 73 8.45 13.06 10.51
N ASN A 74 8.13 11.93 11.12
CA ASN A 74 8.15 10.61 10.48
C ASN A 74 7.13 10.49 9.33
N TRP A 75 7.42 11.10 8.18
CA TRP A 75 6.67 11.04 6.93
C TRP A 75 7.40 10.14 5.94
N ALA A 76 6.64 9.50 5.06
CA ALA A 76 7.15 8.70 3.96
C ALA A 76 6.39 9.01 2.68
N VAL A 77 7.14 9.03 1.57
CA VAL A 77 6.57 8.95 0.23
C VAL A 77 6.52 7.49 -0.16
N LEU A 78 5.31 6.99 -0.35
CA LEU A 78 5.03 5.63 -0.79
C LEU A 78 4.84 5.66 -2.30
N SER A 79 5.75 5.05 -3.05
CA SER A 79 5.47 4.77 -4.46
C SER A 79 4.44 3.66 -4.54
N ILE A 80 3.42 3.87 -5.35
CA ILE A 80 2.28 2.96 -5.45
C ILE A 80 2.04 2.53 -6.89
N ARG A 81 1.69 1.26 -7.06
CA ARG A 81 1.13 0.74 -8.30
C ARG A 81 -0.34 0.43 -8.07
N SER A 82 -1.19 1.14 -8.80
CA SER A 82 -2.64 0.95 -8.81
C SER A 82 -2.95 -0.46 -9.33
N LEU A 83 -3.88 -1.14 -8.68
CA LEU A 83 -4.31 -2.49 -9.03
C LEU A 83 -5.84 -2.53 -9.06
N SER A 84 -6.40 -3.11 -10.12
CA SER A 84 -7.81 -3.46 -10.17
C SER A 84 -8.16 -4.53 -9.11
N PRO A 85 -9.45 -4.72 -8.79
CA PRO A 85 -9.87 -5.71 -7.81
C PRO A 85 -9.35 -7.13 -8.09
N LEU A 86 -9.31 -7.55 -9.36
CA LEU A 86 -8.80 -8.87 -9.75
C LEU A 86 -7.28 -8.98 -9.59
N GLU A 87 -6.54 -7.95 -9.99
CA GLU A 87 -5.09 -7.91 -9.88
C GLU A 87 -4.62 -7.94 -8.42
N VAL A 88 -5.38 -7.34 -7.49
CA VAL A 88 -5.05 -7.42 -6.05
C VAL A 88 -5.28 -8.79 -5.49
N LEU A 89 -6.38 -9.44 -5.87
CA LEU A 89 -6.64 -10.81 -5.43
C LEU A 89 -5.53 -11.74 -5.94
N GLU A 90 -5.19 -11.64 -7.22
CA GLU A 90 -4.07 -12.38 -7.81
C GLU A 90 -2.76 -12.09 -7.08
N TYR A 91 -2.44 -10.82 -6.84
CA TYR A 91 -1.22 -10.42 -6.13
C TYR A 91 -1.15 -11.00 -4.70
N ILE A 92 -2.24 -10.96 -3.94
CA ILE A 92 -2.27 -11.49 -2.58
C ILE A 92 -2.12 -13.02 -2.60
N ILE A 93 -2.81 -13.71 -3.51
CA ILE A 93 -2.71 -15.17 -3.65
C ILE A 93 -1.30 -15.57 -4.09
N SER A 94 -0.77 -14.97 -5.15
CA SER A 94 0.54 -15.32 -5.69
C SER A 94 1.64 -15.14 -4.66
N ASN A 95 1.63 -14.01 -3.95
CA ASN A 95 2.66 -13.69 -2.97
C ASN A 95 2.45 -14.43 -1.63
N GLY A 96 1.20 -14.71 -1.25
CA GLY A 96 0.89 -15.54 -0.07
C GLY A 96 1.27 -17.01 -0.26
N VAL A 97 1.08 -17.57 -1.47
CA VAL A 97 1.46 -18.93 -1.83
C VAL A 97 2.98 -19.08 -1.93
N THR A 98 3.70 -18.11 -2.52
CA THR A 98 5.17 -18.15 -2.57
C THR A 98 5.81 -18.14 -1.18
N GLU A 99 5.19 -17.52 -0.18
CA GLU A 99 5.69 -17.55 1.19
C GLU A 99 5.56 -18.92 1.86
N ALA A 100 4.44 -19.61 1.63
CA ALA A 100 4.23 -20.96 2.14
C ALA A 100 5.27 -21.95 1.57
N LEU A 101 5.67 -21.78 0.31
CA LEU A 101 6.71 -22.60 -0.33
C LEU A 101 8.13 -22.22 0.13
N ALA A 102 8.40 -20.93 0.40
CA ALA A 102 9.70 -20.46 0.89
C ALA A 102 9.97 -20.84 2.37
N GLY A 103 8.94 -21.18 3.15
CA GLY A 103 9.05 -21.66 4.52
C GLY A 103 9.35 -23.15 4.69
N GLY A 104 9.41 -23.93 3.60
CA GLY A 104 9.61 -25.38 3.64
C GLY A 104 11.06 -25.79 3.45
N GLY A 105 11.82 -25.95 4.54
CA GLY A 105 13.16 -26.55 4.44
C GLY A 105 14.08 -26.45 5.65
N GLN A 106 13.63 -26.86 6.85
CA GLN A 106 14.57 -27.35 7.86
C GLN A 106 13.91 -28.47 8.67
N TYR A 107 14.02 -29.70 8.14
CA TYR A 107 13.87 -30.90 8.94
C TYR A 107 15.25 -31.27 9.52
N GLY A 108 15.36 -31.19 10.85
CA GLY A 108 16.17 -32.08 11.68
C GLY A 108 17.67 -31.79 11.86
N ARG A 109 18.03 -31.42 13.08
CA ARG A 109 18.78 -32.32 13.97
C ARG A 109 18.17 -32.28 15.36
#